data_AF-A0A8T5RFM3-F1
#
_entry.id   AF-A0A8T5RFM3-F1
#
_cell.length_a   1.000
_cell.length_b   1.000
_cell.length_c   1.000
_cell.angle_alpha   90.00
_cell.angle_beta   90.00
_cell.angle_gamma   90.00
#
_symmetry.space_group_name_H-M   'P 1'
#
loop_
_entity.id
_entity.type
_entity.pdbx_description
1 polymer ?
#
loop_
_entity_poly.entity_id
_entity_poly.type
_entity_poly.pdbx_seq_one_letter_code
_entity_poly.pdbx_strand_id
1 'polypeptide(L)'
;VGTEKGIFPLWENLKRKRGTMFYTVEANSEIELDEKVKQLDKIFLQNKAEELGPEIADGNIGKWHYEEQGHWLIAHNLWGLVPGFTALDAECHTPITAYPGILKDVELWDFEHSKEMEQILEVSGMRPISGAGPIILIGDHNVELTTGFTSFESYIDGTNYEFLKELNIKLWKSLLERITKHGVTWYMVGDILSRLLVEIGAFQPEYLQFLKSIKKTLDPRFILSRGKFNFWGKNRKK
;
A
#
# COMPACT_ATOMS: atom_id res chain seq x y z
N VAL A 1 -11.85 -11.38 -4.47
CA VAL A 1 -11.94 -10.04 -5.07
C VAL A 1 -11.15 -9.89 -6.36
N GLY A 2 -9.80 -9.85 -6.36
CA GLY A 2 -9.03 -9.56 -7.58
C GLY A 2 -9.33 -10.48 -8.78
N THR A 3 -9.28 -11.79 -8.58
CA THR A 3 -9.64 -12.78 -9.64
C THR A 3 -11.12 -12.75 -10.01
N GLU A 4 -12.03 -12.57 -9.04
CA GLU A 4 -13.49 -12.46 -9.28
C GLU A 4 -13.86 -11.22 -10.11
N LYS A 5 -13.00 -10.20 -10.10
CA LYS A 5 -13.16 -8.96 -10.87
C LYS A 5 -12.30 -8.95 -12.14
N GLY A 6 -11.70 -10.08 -12.51
CA GLY A 6 -10.89 -10.22 -13.74
C GLY A 6 -9.55 -9.48 -13.71
N ILE A 7 -9.08 -9.07 -12.52
CA ILE A 7 -7.83 -8.30 -12.37
C ILE A 7 -6.59 -9.20 -12.50
N PHE A 8 -6.70 -10.46 -12.08
CA PHE A 8 -5.62 -11.44 -12.15
C PHE A 8 -6.07 -12.70 -12.89
N PRO A 9 -6.33 -12.62 -14.20
CA PRO A 9 -6.88 -13.75 -14.97
C PRO A 9 -5.96 -14.98 -14.93
N LEU A 10 -4.64 -14.78 -14.85
CA LEU A 10 -3.66 -15.87 -14.71
C LEU A 10 -3.83 -16.74 -13.45
N TRP A 11 -4.56 -16.26 -12.44
CA TRP A 11 -4.75 -16.95 -11.16
C TRP A 11 -6.17 -17.50 -10.98
N GLU A 12 -7.02 -17.43 -12.00
CA GLU A 12 -8.40 -17.93 -11.94
C GLU A 12 -8.47 -19.43 -11.62
N ASN A 13 -7.54 -20.21 -12.19
CA ASN A 13 -7.48 -21.67 -12.09
C ASN A 13 -6.80 -22.19 -10.81
N LEU A 14 -6.23 -21.30 -9.98
CA LEU A 14 -5.55 -21.72 -8.75
C LEU A 14 -6.57 -22.23 -7.71
N LYS A 15 -6.39 -23.50 -7.29
CA LYS A 15 -7.27 -24.17 -6.31
C LYS A 15 -7.35 -23.45 -4.96
N ARG A 16 -6.28 -22.75 -4.56
CA ARG A 16 -6.21 -21.96 -3.33
C ARG A 16 -5.48 -20.65 -3.61
N LYS A 17 -6.19 -19.54 -3.48
CA LYS A 17 -5.63 -18.19 -3.64
C LYS A 17 -5.11 -17.73 -2.28
N ARG A 18 -3.78 -17.83 -2.08
CA ARG A 18 -3.06 -17.40 -0.86
C ARG A 18 -2.21 -16.16 -1.18
N GLY A 19 -1.44 -15.68 -0.20
CA GLY A 19 -0.39 -14.70 -0.47
C GLY A 19 0.58 -15.23 -1.52
N THR A 20 0.87 -14.42 -2.54
CA THR A 20 1.84 -14.73 -3.59
C THR A 20 3.17 -14.09 -3.21
N MET A 21 4.25 -14.86 -3.28
CA MET A 21 5.60 -14.33 -3.14
C MET A 21 6.34 -14.52 -4.46
N PHE A 22 6.98 -13.46 -4.93
CA PHE A 22 7.92 -13.50 -6.04
C PHE A 22 9.26 -12.99 -5.52
N TYR A 23 10.36 -13.55 -6.01
CA TYR A 23 11.71 -13.08 -5.71
C TYR A 23 12.52 -13.07 -6.99
N THR A 24 13.46 -12.14 -7.06
CA THR A 24 14.49 -12.07 -8.09
C THR A 24 15.81 -12.35 -7.41
N VAL A 25 16.63 -13.22 -8.02
CA VAL A 25 17.98 -13.50 -7.54
C VAL A 25 18.96 -12.88 -8.51
N GLU A 26 19.85 -12.05 -7.99
CA GLU A 26 21.00 -11.53 -8.74
C GLU A 26 22.27 -12.19 -8.18
N ALA A 27 23.17 -12.57 -9.07
CA ALA A 27 24.41 -13.24 -8.73
C ALA A 27 25.53 -12.84 -9.71
N ASN A 28 26.79 -13.05 -9.32
CA ASN A 28 27.94 -12.66 -10.13
C ASN A 28 28.27 -13.68 -11.24
N SER A 29 27.61 -14.85 -11.21
CA SER A 29 27.77 -15.91 -12.21
C SER A 29 26.51 -16.78 -12.27
N GLU A 30 26.34 -17.50 -13.38
CA GLU A 30 25.24 -18.45 -13.56
C GLU A 30 25.28 -19.60 -12.54
N ILE A 31 26.47 -20.10 -12.21
CA ILE A 31 26.63 -21.18 -11.21
C ILE A 31 26.15 -20.70 -9.83
N GLU A 32 26.56 -19.49 -9.43
CA GLU A 32 26.10 -18.90 -8.18
C GLU A 32 24.58 -18.68 -8.20
N LEU A 33 24.04 -18.17 -9.31
CA LEU A 33 22.60 -17.96 -9.48
C LEU A 33 21.83 -19.27 -9.24
N ASP A 34 22.21 -20.34 -9.93
CA ASP A 34 21.58 -21.66 -9.83
C ASP A 34 21.62 -22.22 -8.40
N GLU A 35 22.75 -22.07 -7.71
CA GLU A 35 22.89 -22.51 -6.32
C GLU A 35 22.00 -21.71 -5.38
N LYS A 36 21.89 -20.39 -5.57
CA LYS A 36 21.07 -19.50 -4.73
C LYS A 36 19.58 -19.71 -4.96
N VAL A 37 19.15 -19.89 -6.21
CA VAL A 37 17.77 -20.27 -6.54
C VAL A 37 17.41 -21.58 -5.85
N LYS A 38 18.21 -22.64 -6.01
CA LYS A 38 17.97 -23.93 -5.34
C LYS A 38 17.88 -23.82 -3.82
N GLN A 39 18.70 -22.97 -3.20
CA GLN A 39 18.64 -22.71 -1.76
C GLN A 39 17.33 -22.06 -1.35
N LEU A 40 16.88 -21.03 -2.08
CA LEU A 40 15.63 -20.33 -1.82
C LEU A 40 14.41 -21.23 -2.06
N ASP A 41 14.37 -21.94 -3.18
CA ASP A 41 13.30 -22.90 -3.52
C ASP A 41 13.10 -23.90 -2.38
N LYS A 42 14.21 -24.47 -1.88
CA LYS A 42 14.20 -25.41 -0.76
C LYS A 42 13.59 -24.79 0.50
N ILE A 43 13.91 -23.54 0.83
CA ILE A 43 13.35 -22.83 1.98
C ILE A 43 11.83 -22.66 1.81
N PHE A 44 11.38 -22.22 0.64
CA PHE A 44 9.95 -22.01 0.36
C PHE A 44 9.15 -23.31 0.44
N LEU A 45 9.63 -24.37 -0.19
CA LEU A 45 8.98 -25.68 -0.19
C LEU A 45 8.90 -26.26 1.23
N GLN A 46 9.94 -26.08 2.06
CA GLN A 46 9.93 -26.47 3.48
C GLN A 46 8.89 -25.69 4.31
N ASN A 47 8.52 -24.48 3.87
CA ASN A 47 7.55 -23.61 4.53
C ASN A 47 6.16 -23.66 3.87
N LYS A 48 5.82 -24.77 3.20
CA LYS A 48 4.50 -25.04 2.61
C LYS A 48 4.10 -24.09 1.46
N ALA A 49 5.09 -23.48 0.79
CA ALA A 49 4.84 -22.83 -0.49
C ALA A 49 4.61 -23.88 -1.58
N GLU A 50 3.90 -23.48 -2.63
CA GLU A 50 3.67 -24.26 -3.84
C GLU A 50 4.25 -23.46 -5.00
N GLU A 51 5.04 -24.10 -5.85
CA GLU A 51 5.57 -23.49 -7.06
C GLU A 51 4.44 -23.34 -8.09
N LEU A 52 4.33 -22.16 -8.70
CA LEU A 52 3.29 -21.90 -9.71
C LEU A 52 3.65 -22.54 -11.05
N GLY A 53 4.91 -22.44 -11.48
CA GLY A 53 5.43 -22.98 -12.74
C GLY A 53 6.16 -21.92 -13.56
N PRO A 54 6.87 -22.30 -14.64
CA PRO A 54 7.71 -21.38 -15.41
C PRO A 54 6.92 -20.50 -16.39
N GLU A 55 5.73 -20.89 -16.83
CA GLU A 55 4.96 -20.15 -17.83
C GLU A 55 3.92 -19.20 -17.23
N ILE A 56 3.53 -18.18 -18.00
CA ILE A 56 2.47 -17.23 -17.61
C ILE A 56 1.16 -17.98 -17.31
N ALA A 57 0.84 -18.99 -18.12
CA ALA A 57 -0.34 -19.83 -17.96
C ALA A 57 -0.33 -20.66 -16.66
N ASP A 58 0.85 -20.92 -16.10
CA ASP A 58 1.02 -21.61 -14.82
C ASP A 58 0.84 -20.66 -13.62
N GLY A 59 0.76 -19.35 -13.89
CA GLY A 59 0.61 -18.31 -12.88
C GLY A 59 1.90 -17.52 -12.62
N ASN A 60 2.93 -17.65 -13.47
CA ASN A 60 4.20 -16.94 -13.34
C ASN A 60 4.04 -15.43 -13.57
N ILE A 61 3.77 -14.70 -12.49
CA ILE A 61 3.62 -13.24 -12.52
C ILE A 61 4.90 -12.52 -12.91
N GLY A 62 6.08 -13.08 -12.58
CA GLY A 62 7.36 -12.48 -12.98
C GLY A 62 7.48 -12.43 -14.49
N LYS A 63 7.26 -13.57 -15.15
CA LYS A 63 7.29 -13.66 -16.62
C LYS A 63 6.27 -12.74 -17.28
N TRP A 64 5.03 -12.72 -16.78
CA TRP A 64 3.98 -11.81 -17.27
C TRP A 64 4.38 -10.34 -17.11
N HIS A 65 4.89 -9.97 -15.94
CA HIS A 65 5.27 -8.60 -15.61
C HIS A 65 6.43 -8.09 -16.47
N TYR A 66 7.48 -8.90 -16.65
CA TYR A 66 8.68 -8.49 -17.39
C TYR A 66 8.55 -8.66 -18.90
N GLU A 67 7.97 -9.77 -19.39
CA GLU A 67 7.94 -10.09 -20.83
C GLU A 67 6.69 -9.56 -21.53
N GLU A 68 5.50 -9.70 -20.93
CA GLU A 68 4.24 -9.32 -21.59
C GLU A 68 3.90 -7.83 -21.37
N GLN A 69 4.11 -7.33 -20.14
CA GLN A 69 3.85 -5.93 -19.81
C GLN A 69 5.07 -5.01 -20.02
N GLY A 70 6.29 -5.56 -20.06
CA GLY A 70 7.53 -4.77 -20.19
C GLY A 70 7.82 -3.88 -18.98
N HIS A 71 7.28 -4.22 -17.81
CA HIS A 71 7.48 -3.46 -16.58
C HIS A 71 8.80 -3.86 -15.91
N TRP A 72 9.47 -2.90 -15.28
CA TRP A 72 10.75 -3.09 -14.58
C TRP A 72 10.66 -2.77 -13.08
N LEU A 73 9.51 -2.28 -12.62
CA LEU A 73 9.27 -1.86 -11.25
C LEU A 73 7.87 -2.27 -10.79
N ILE A 74 7.80 -2.96 -9.65
CA ILE A 74 6.55 -3.37 -9.00
C ILE A 74 6.30 -2.39 -7.83
N ALA A 75 5.78 -1.19 -8.11
CA ALA A 75 5.43 -0.22 -7.06
C ALA A 75 4.17 -0.66 -6.30
N HIS A 76 3.12 -1.03 -7.04
CA HIS A 76 1.90 -1.59 -6.48
C HIS A 76 1.11 -2.26 -7.62
N ASN A 77 0.90 -3.56 -7.51
CA ASN A 77 0.25 -4.39 -8.54
C ASN A 77 -1.22 -4.01 -8.82
N LEU A 78 -1.81 -3.11 -8.03
CA LEU A 78 -3.18 -2.63 -8.21
C LEU A 78 -3.31 -1.17 -8.68
N TRP A 79 -2.20 -0.43 -8.88
CA TRP A 79 -2.29 0.95 -9.33
C TRP A 79 -2.64 1.04 -10.81
N GLY A 80 -3.62 1.88 -11.13
CA GLY A 80 -3.99 2.16 -12.53
C GLY A 80 -4.64 0.99 -13.26
N LEU A 81 -5.09 -0.05 -12.55
CA LEU A 81 -5.74 -1.22 -13.16
C LEU A 81 -6.97 -0.85 -14.00
N VAL A 82 -7.72 0.14 -13.55
CA VAL A 82 -8.85 0.69 -14.30
C VAL A 82 -8.77 2.22 -14.25
N PRO A 83 -9.22 2.93 -15.30
CA PRO A 83 -9.24 4.39 -15.31
C PRO A 83 -9.95 4.96 -14.09
N GLY A 84 -9.32 5.94 -13.42
CA GLY A 84 -9.87 6.58 -12.23
C GLY A 84 -9.70 5.80 -10.93
N PHE A 85 -9.14 4.59 -10.96
CA PHE A 85 -8.83 3.81 -9.75
C PHE A 85 -7.47 4.22 -9.18
N THR A 86 -7.52 5.01 -8.13
CA THR A 86 -6.38 5.65 -7.49
C THR A 86 -6.04 5.01 -6.15
N ALA A 87 -4.79 5.17 -5.76
CA ALA A 87 -4.29 4.69 -4.49
C ALA A 87 -4.50 5.74 -3.39
N LEU A 88 -5.06 5.29 -2.28
CA LEU A 88 -5.02 5.98 -0.99
C LEU A 88 -4.09 5.16 -0.10
N ASP A 89 -2.82 5.14 -0.50
CA ASP A 89 -1.76 4.36 0.10
C ASP A 89 -0.89 5.21 1.03
N ALA A 90 -0.24 4.53 1.95
CA ALA A 90 0.74 5.10 2.84
C ALA A 90 1.79 4.04 3.13
N GLU A 91 3.03 4.48 3.31
CA GLU A 91 4.14 3.57 3.44
C GLU A 91 4.80 3.72 4.80
N CYS A 92 4.98 2.58 5.46
CA CYS A 92 5.53 2.53 6.80
C CYS A 92 6.52 1.40 6.99
N HIS A 93 7.42 1.60 7.95
CA HIS A 93 8.30 0.55 8.44
C HIS A 93 7.70 -0.09 9.69
N THR A 94 7.87 -1.40 9.80
CA THR A 94 7.46 -2.17 10.97
C THR A 94 8.36 -3.41 11.13
N PRO A 95 8.56 -3.95 12.34
CA PRO A 95 9.25 -5.23 12.51
C PRO A 95 8.58 -6.35 11.71
N ILE A 96 9.37 -7.27 11.16
CA ILE A 96 8.86 -8.40 10.37
C ILE A 96 7.86 -9.27 11.14
N THR A 97 7.97 -9.31 12.47
CA THR A 97 7.06 -10.07 13.34
C THR A 97 5.71 -9.39 13.55
N ALA A 98 5.61 -8.09 13.30
CA ALA A 98 4.41 -7.29 13.55
C ALA A 98 3.47 -7.25 12.33
N TYR A 99 4.01 -7.26 11.10
CA TYR A 99 3.19 -7.08 9.89
C TYR A 99 2.04 -8.08 9.73
N PRO A 100 2.15 -9.39 10.11
CA PRO A 100 1.01 -10.31 9.96
C PRO A 100 -0.19 -9.90 10.81
N GLY A 101 0.06 -9.34 12.00
CA GLY A 101 -0.97 -8.79 12.88
C GLY A 101 -1.62 -7.54 12.28
N ILE A 102 -0.81 -6.67 11.66
CA ILE A 102 -1.30 -5.49 10.94
C ILE A 102 -2.23 -5.91 9.80
N LEU A 103 -1.82 -6.85 8.94
CA LEU A 103 -2.62 -7.30 7.80
C LEU A 103 -3.98 -7.87 8.23
N LYS A 104 -3.99 -8.69 9.30
CA LYS A 104 -5.24 -9.21 9.87
C LYS A 104 -6.16 -8.09 10.37
N ASP A 105 -5.59 -7.04 10.95
CA ASP A 105 -6.37 -5.90 11.44
C ASP A 105 -6.90 -5.03 10.28
N VAL A 106 -6.17 -4.95 9.16
CA VAL A 106 -6.66 -4.33 7.91
C VAL A 106 -7.83 -5.14 7.33
N GLU A 107 -7.75 -6.47 7.33
CA GLU A 107 -8.89 -7.32 6.91
C GLU A 107 -10.12 -7.11 7.80
N LEU A 108 -9.93 -6.99 9.11
CA LEU A 108 -11.02 -6.68 10.04
C LEU A 108 -11.58 -5.28 9.79
N TRP A 109 -10.72 -4.29 9.53
CA TRP A 109 -11.14 -2.94 9.19
C TRP A 109 -11.99 -2.90 7.93
N ASP A 110 -11.60 -3.65 6.88
CA ASP A 110 -12.36 -3.77 5.64
C ASP A 110 -13.75 -4.37 5.87
N PHE A 111 -13.85 -5.40 6.71
CA PHE A 111 -15.12 -5.98 7.12
C PHE A 111 -16.00 -4.95 7.85
N GLU A 112 -15.45 -4.22 8.82
CA GLU A 112 -16.20 -3.20 9.58
C GLU A 112 -16.73 -2.06 8.71
N HIS A 113 -16.00 -1.68 7.66
CA HIS A 113 -16.33 -0.56 6.76
C HIS A 113 -16.98 -1.03 5.44
N SER A 114 -17.47 -2.27 5.40
CA SER A 114 -18.04 -2.85 4.18
C SER A 114 -19.19 -2.04 3.59
N LYS A 115 -20.03 -1.44 4.44
CA LYS A 115 -21.17 -0.61 4.01
C LYS A 115 -20.72 0.68 3.33
N GLU A 116 -19.69 1.33 3.86
CA GLU A 116 -19.07 2.48 3.19
C GLU A 116 -18.43 2.08 1.86
N MET A 117 -17.76 0.91 1.80
CA MET A 117 -17.17 0.41 0.55
C MET A 117 -18.24 0.04 -0.49
N GLU A 118 -19.42 -0.42 -0.06
CA GLU A 118 -20.58 -0.70 -0.92
C GLU A 118 -21.10 0.56 -1.61
N GLN A 119 -21.11 1.71 -0.94
CA GLN A 119 -21.52 2.99 -1.55
C GLN A 119 -20.63 3.37 -2.74
N ILE A 120 -19.33 3.05 -2.65
CA ILE A 120 -18.38 3.29 -3.74
C ILE A 120 -18.63 2.29 -4.86
N LEU A 121 -18.82 1.01 -4.53
CA LEU A 121 -19.16 -0.06 -5.48
C LEU A 121 -20.43 0.26 -6.29
N GLU A 122 -21.48 0.79 -5.65
CA GLU A 122 -22.76 1.10 -6.29
C GLU A 122 -22.62 2.13 -7.42
N VAL A 123 -21.70 3.09 -7.28
CA VAL A 123 -21.47 4.14 -8.29
C VAL A 123 -20.36 3.80 -9.28
N SER A 124 -19.37 2.99 -8.88
CA SER A 124 -18.20 2.67 -9.71
C SER A 124 -18.27 1.31 -10.41
N GLY A 125 -19.15 0.42 -9.98
CA GLY A 125 -19.18 -0.99 -10.40
C GLY A 125 -18.04 -1.85 -9.83
N MET A 126 -17.09 -1.24 -9.11
CA MET A 126 -15.93 -1.91 -8.53
C MET A 126 -15.72 -1.50 -7.06
N ARG A 127 -15.67 -2.51 -6.19
CA ARG A 127 -15.42 -2.31 -4.78
C ARG A 127 -13.97 -1.86 -4.57
N PRO A 128 -13.73 -0.86 -3.69
CA PRO A 128 -12.39 -0.56 -3.21
C PRO A 128 -11.67 -1.80 -2.64
N ILE A 129 -10.35 -1.83 -2.77
CA ILE A 129 -9.52 -2.95 -2.31
C ILE A 129 -8.55 -2.43 -1.26
N SER A 130 -8.74 -2.83 0.00
CA SER A 130 -7.79 -2.59 1.08
C SER A 130 -6.74 -3.69 1.18
N GLY A 131 -5.59 -3.37 1.76
CA GLY A 131 -4.61 -4.37 2.13
C GLY A 131 -3.23 -3.77 2.24
N ALA A 132 -2.25 -4.60 1.89
CA ALA A 132 -0.91 -4.15 1.59
C ALA A 132 -0.55 -4.51 0.16
N GLY A 133 0.20 -3.61 -0.49
CA GLY A 133 0.88 -3.85 -1.74
C GLY A 133 2.18 -4.62 -1.49
N PRO A 134 3.33 -4.17 -2.05
CA PRO A 134 4.59 -4.84 -1.79
C PRO A 134 4.93 -4.79 -0.29
N ILE A 135 5.50 -5.90 0.18
CA ILE A 135 6.11 -6.02 1.50
C ILE A 135 7.60 -6.25 1.24
N ILE A 136 8.41 -5.23 1.48
CA ILE A 136 9.82 -5.24 1.10
C ILE A 136 10.64 -5.45 2.37
N LEU A 137 11.55 -6.42 2.37
CA LEU A 137 12.50 -6.56 3.46
C LEU A 137 13.48 -5.38 3.42
N ILE A 138 13.52 -4.59 4.48
CA ILE A 138 14.38 -3.41 4.60
C ILE A 138 15.23 -3.51 5.86
N GLY A 139 16.54 -3.61 5.68
CA GLY A 139 17.44 -3.97 6.77
C GLY A 139 17.16 -5.37 7.33
N ASP A 140 17.74 -5.69 8.48
CA ASP A 140 17.82 -7.08 8.94
C ASP A 140 16.47 -7.65 9.39
N HIS A 141 15.65 -6.85 10.11
CA HIS A 141 14.47 -7.34 10.83
C HIS A 141 13.21 -6.48 10.64
N ASN A 142 13.24 -5.54 9.70
CA ASN A 142 12.10 -4.68 9.40
C ASN A 142 11.59 -4.94 7.99
N VAL A 143 10.31 -4.68 7.80
CA VAL A 143 9.69 -4.63 6.50
C VAL A 143 9.13 -3.24 6.24
N GLU A 144 9.19 -2.86 4.98
CA GLU A 144 8.44 -1.78 4.41
C GLU A 144 7.08 -2.34 4.03
N LEU A 145 6.04 -1.64 4.45
CA LEU A 145 4.67 -1.99 4.19
C LEU A 145 4.03 -0.83 3.44
N THR A 146 3.78 -1.02 2.15
CA THR A 146 2.86 -0.17 1.39
C THR A 146 1.44 -0.61 1.72
N THR A 147 0.67 0.21 2.43
CA THR A 147 -0.64 -0.16 2.97
C THR A 147 -1.66 0.93 2.75
N GLY A 148 -2.93 0.57 2.68
CA GLY A 148 -4.01 1.50 2.44
C GLY A 148 -5.14 0.81 1.72
N PHE A 149 -5.79 1.56 0.84
CA PHE A 149 -6.75 0.97 -0.08
C PHE A 149 -6.76 1.72 -1.41
N THR A 150 -7.26 1.04 -2.44
CA THR A 150 -7.48 1.61 -3.77
C THR A 150 -8.95 1.94 -3.94
N SER A 151 -9.28 3.08 -4.56
CA SER A 151 -10.64 3.61 -4.67
C SER A 151 -10.79 4.50 -5.92
N PHE A 152 -11.94 5.15 -6.08
CA PHE A 152 -12.21 6.14 -7.13
C PHE A 152 -12.29 7.54 -6.52
N GLU A 153 -11.63 8.54 -7.11
CA GLU A 153 -11.53 9.88 -6.51
C GLU A 153 -12.88 10.59 -6.41
N SER A 154 -13.48 10.93 -7.55
CA SER A 154 -14.79 11.59 -7.63
C SER A 154 -15.40 11.51 -9.01
N TYR A 155 -14.60 11.48 -10.09
CA TYR A 155 -15.11 11.47 -11.45
C TYR A 155 -15.14 10.05 -12.04
N ILE A 156 -16.34 9.58 -12.39
CA ILE A 156 -16.59 8.26 -12.95
C ILE A 156 -17.57 8.42 -14.11
N ASP A 157 -17.20 7.91 -15.29
CA ASP A 157 -18.06 7.86 -16.49
C ASP A 157 -18.80 9.17 -16.82
N GLY A 158 -18.09 10.30 -16.81
CA GLY A 158 -18.71 11.59 -17.15
C GLY A 158 -19.38 12.31 -15.97
N THR A 159 -19.49 11.66 -14.81
CA THR A 159 -20.23 12.15 -13.65
C THR A 159 -19.29 12.41 -12.49
N ASN A 160 -19.45 13.56 -11.83
CA ASN A 160 -18.68 13.92 -10.64
C ASN A 160 -19.48 13.63 -9.36
N TYR A 161 -19.00 12.70 -8.56
CA TYR A 161 -19.55 12.25 -7.30
C TYR A 161 -18.72 12.82 -6.13
N GLU A 162 -18.98 14.08 -5.75
CA GLU A 162 -18.21 14.79 -4.71
C GLU A 162 -18.17 14.06 -3.35
N PHE A 163 -19.21 13.28 -3.02
CA PHE A 163 -19.25 12.53 -1.76
C PHE A 163 -18.12 11.49 -1.65
N LEU A 164 -17.62 10.98 -2.78
CA LEU A 164 -16.54 9.98 -2.79
C LEU A 164 -15.27 10.54 -2.17
N LYS A 165 -14.96 11.82 -2.40
CA LYS A 165 -13.76 12.46 -1.86
C LYS A 165 -13.79 12.49 -0.33
N GLU A 166 -14.92 12.89 0.25
CA GLU A 166 -15.08 12.94 1.71
C GLU A 166 -15.06 11.54 2.33
N LEU A 167 -15.75 10.59 1.68
CA LEU A 167 -15.79 9.20 2.11
C LEU A 167 -14.40 8.55 2.07
N ASN A 168 -13.65 8.76 0.99
CA ASN A 168 -12.29 8.26 0.83
C ASN A 168 -11.35 8.80 1.92
N ILE A 169 -11.40 10.11 2.21
CA ILE A 169 -10.58 10.70 3.27
C ILE A 169 -10.98 10.16 4.65
N LYS A 170 -12.28 9.99 4.93
CA LYS A 170 -12.77 9.38 6.17
C LYS A 170 -12.22 7.96 6.34
N LEU A 171 -12.38 7.12 5.32
CA LEU A 171 -11.92 5.73 5.32
C LEU A 171 -10.40 5.67 5.49
N TRP A 172 -9.66 6.42 4.67
CA TRP A 172 -8.20 6.44 4.72
C TRP A 172 -7.68 6.86 6.08
N LYS A 173 -8.21 7.94 6.65
CA LYS A 173 -7.85 8.39 7.99
C LYS A 173 -8.08 7.32 9.06
N SER A 174 -9.21 6.62 9.02
CA SER A 174 -9.52 5.57 9.99
C SER A 174 -8.58 4.37 9.89
N LEU A 175 -8.21 3.98 8.66
CA LEU A 175 -7.26 2.91 8.40
C LEU A 175 -5.86 3.30 8.88
N LEU A 176 -5.41 4.52 8.57
CA LEU A 176 -4.13 5.05 9.04
C LEU A 176 -4.06 5.11 10.56
N GLU A 177 -5.13 5.52 11.24
CA GLU A 177 -5.20 5.54 12.70
C GLU A 177 -5.01 4.13 13.28
N ARG A 178 -5.69 3.14 12.70
CA ARG A 178 -5.58 1.74 13.10
C ARG A 178 -4.16 1.21 12.91
N ILE A 179 -3.57 1.41 11.74
CA ILE A 179 -2.19 0.97 11.46
C ILE A 179 -1.18 1.68 12.37
N THR A 180 -1.37 2.98 12.63
CA THR A 180 -0.50 3.76 13.54
C THR A 180 -0.49 3.18 14.96
N LYS A 181 -1.60 2.61 15.44
CA LYS A 181 -1.67 1.96 16.77
C LYS A 181 -0.79 0.71 16.90
N HIS A 182 -0.35 0.12 15.78
CA HIS A 182 0.65 -0.96 15.78
C HIS A 182 2.09 -0.46 15.97
N GLY A 183 2.30 0.85 16.11
CA GLY A 183 3.63 1.43 16.35
C GLY A 183 4.51 1.51 15.10
N VAL A 184 3.88 1.61 13.91
CA VAL A 184 4.61 1.75 12.64
C VAL A 184 5.30 3.11 12.52
N THR A 185 6.31 3.19 11.66
CA THR A 185 6.99 4.46 11.31
C THR A 185 6.69 4.84 9.86
N TRP A 186 5.92 5.91 9.64
CA TRP A 186 5.60 6.42 8.31
C TRP A 186 6.79 7.14 7.66
N TYR A 187 7.08 6.87 6.38
CA TYR A 187 8.26 7.44 5.71
C TYR A 187 7.96 8.17 4.39
N MET A 188 7.12 7.63 3.50
CA MET A 188 6.65 8.35 2.31
C MET A 188 5.32 9.07 2.57
N VAL A 189 5.44 10.34 2.91
CA VAL A 189 4.31 11.17 3.36
C VAL A 189 4.08 12.35 2.42
N GLY A 190 3.08 12.17 1.55
CA GLY A 190 2.56 13.20 0.65
C GLY A 190 1.83 14.33 1.38
N ASP A 191 1.31 15.31 0.63
CA ASP A 191 0.68 16.50 1.23
C ASP A 191 -0.54 16.14 2.11
N ILE A 192 -1.51 15.40 1.55
CA ILE A 192 -2.73 15.00 2.27
C ILE A 192 -2.39 14.08 3.44
N LEU A 193 -1.63 13.01 3.18
CA LEU A 193 -1.22 12.03 4.18
C LEU A 193 -0.52 12.70 5.38
N SER A 194 0.43 13.60 5.13
CA SER A 194 1.16 14.29 6.20
C SER A 194 0.24 15.06 7.16
N ARG A 195 -0.89 15.58 6.68
CA ARG A 195 -1.88 16.29 7.50
C ARG A 195 -2.74 15.30 8.27
N LEU A 196 -3.19 14.22 7.62
CA LEU A 196 -3.94 13.15 8.27
C LEU A 196 -3.13 12.51 9.41
N LEU A 197 -1.84 12.23 9.20
CA LEU A 197 -0.96 11.68 10.23
C LEU A 197 -0.85 12.60 11.46
N VAL A 198 -0.86 13.92 11.27
CA VAL A 198 -0.90 14.88 12.38
C VAL A 198 -2.26 14.85 13.09
N GLU A 199 -3.36 14.74 12.35
CA GLU A 199 -4.71 14.70 12.93
C GLU A 199 -4.98 13.43 13.74
N ILE A 200 -4.44 12.29 13.33
CA ILE A 200 -4.58 11.02 14.05
C ILE A 200 -3.57 10.86 15.19
N GLY A 201 -2.69 11.84 15.41
CA GLY A 201 -1.69 11.80 16.49
C GLY A 201 -0.55 10.81 16.23
N ALA A 202 -0.14 10.61 14.98
CA ALA A 202 0.97 9.69 14.64
C ALA A 202 2.35 10.17 15.13
N PHE A 203 2.46 11.42 15.60
CA PHE A 203 3.70 12.00 16.10
C PHE A 203 3.53 12.47 17.53
N GLN A 204 4.58 12.30 18.33
CA GLN A 204 4.62 12.87 19.68
C GLN A 204 4.52 14.41 19.61
N PRO A 205 3.73 15.06 20.48
CA PRO A 205 3.53 16.51 20.45
C PRO A 205 4.84 17.31 20.52
N GLU A 206 5.81 16.85 21.32
CA GLU A 206 7.09 17.49 21.53
C GLU A 206 7.95 17.46 20.26
N TYR A 207 7.96 16.30 19.57
CA TYR A 207 8.66 16.15 18.30
C TYR A 207 8.07 17.06 17.22
N LEU A 208 6.74 17.10 17.12
CA LEU A 208 6.08 17.98 16.16
C LEU A 208 6.33 19.47 16.46
N GLN A 209 6.40 19.85 17.74
CA GLN A 209 6.71 21.21 18.16
C GLN A 209 8.16 21.61 17.86
N PHE A 210 9.09 20.68 18.00
CA PHE A 210 10.48 20.86 17.58
C PHE A 210 10.57 21.12 16.07
N LEU A 211 9.94 20.28 15.24
CA LEU A 211 9.90 20.47 13.78
C LEU A 211 9.24 21.80 13.37
N LYS A 212 8.16 22.20 14.04
CA LYS A 212 7.52 23.52 13.84
C LYS A 212 8.48 24.67 14.09
N SER A 213 9.32 24.56 15.13
CA SER A 213 10.32 25.57 15.46
C SER A 213 11.38 25.68 14.36
N ILE A 214 11.90 24.55 13.87
CA ILE A 214 12.82 24.51 12.72
C ILE A 214 12.18 25.16 11.49
N LYS A 215 10.95 24.77 11.15
CA LYS A 215 10.21 25.31 10.00
C LYS A 215 10.06 26.83 10.09
N LYS A 216 9.69 27.36 11.26
CA LYS A 216 9.53 28.81 11.47
C LYS A 216 10.85 29.57 11.33
N THR A 217 11.95 28.98 11.77
CA THR A 217 13.29 29.57 11.65
C THR A 217 13.76 29.60 10.20
N LEU A 218 13.60 28.49 9.47
CA LEU A 218 14.12 28.36 8.09
C LEU A 218 13.18 28.93 7.02
N ASP A 219 11.87 28.92 7.25
CA ASP A 219 10.84 29.43 6.34
C ASP A 219 9.82 30.28 7.10
N PRO A 220 10.21 31.50 7.55
CA PRO A 220 9.37 32.36 8.37
C PRO A 220 8.10 32.84 7.66
N ARG A 221 8.07 32.81 6.32
CA ARG A 221 6.90 33.17 5.51
C ARG A 221 6.00 31.98 5.17
N PHE A 222 6.42 30.75 5.47
CA PHE A 222 5.72 29.50 5.17
C PHE A 222 5.39 29.32 3.68
N ILE A 223 6.35 29.62 2.81
CA ILE A 223 6.17 29.49 1.35
C ILE A 223 6.53 28.09 0.83
N LEU A 224 7.39 27.35 1.53
CA LEU A 224 7.85 26.03 1.10
C LEU A 224 6.86 24.95 1.56
N SER A 225 6.31 24.18 0.63
CA SER A 225 5.39 23.04 0.88
C SER A 225 4.30 23.38 1.90
N ARG A 226 3.59 24.47 1.62
CA ARG A 226 2.59 25.07 2.52
C ARG A 226 1.54 24.04 2.93
N GLY A 227 1.62 23.60 4.19
CA GLY A 227 0.62 22.74 4.84
C GLY A 227 1.01 21.34 5.13
N LYS A 228 2.15 20.91 4.57
CA LYS A 228 2.75 19.65 4.95
C LYS A 228 2.92 19.61 6.47
N PHE A 229 2.40 18.55 7.10
CA PHE A 229 2.36 18.34 8.55
C PHE A 229 1.71 19.44 9.41
N ASN A 230 0.90 20.33 8.83
CA ASN A 230 0.24 21.42 9.57
C ASN A 230 1.23 22.22 10.47
N PHE A 231 2.42 22.53 9.95
CA PHE A 231 3.42 23.29 10.72
C PHE A 231 3.04 24.75 10.96
N TRP A 232 2.08 25.29 10.20
CA TRP A 232 1.46 26.56 10.53
C TRP A 232 0.75 26.43 11.89
N GLY A 233 0.97 27.35 12.82
CA GLY A 233 0.25 27.32 14.10
C GLY A 233 -1.26 27.51 13.93
N LYS A 234 -2.04 27.38 15.02
CA LYS A 234 -3.50 27.65 15.06
C LYS A 234 -3.91 29.05 14.58
N ASN A 235 -2.96 29.96 14.34
CA ASN A 235 -3.19 31.39 14.08
C ASN A 235 -3.36 31.78 12.61
N ARG A 236 -3.39 30.82 11.67
CA ARG A 236 -3.84 31.08 10.30
C ARG A 236 -5.11 30.29 10.04
N LYS A 237 -6.26 30.87 10.43
CA LYS A 237 -7.52 30.52 9.78
C LYS A 237 -7.36 30.85 8.29
N LYS A 238 -7.81 29.92 7.44
CA LYS A 238 -7.95 30.14 6.00
C LYS A 238 -8.87 31.33 5.75
#